data_AF-A0A0F9JEQ6-F1
#
_entry.id   AF-A0A0F9JEQ6-F1
#
_cell.length_a   1.000
_cell.length_b   1.000
_cell.length_c   1.000
_cell.angle_alpha   90.00
_cell.angle_beta   90.00
_cell.angle_gamma   90.00
#
_symmetry.space_group_name_H-M   'P 1'
#
loop_
_entity.id
_entity.type
_entity.pdbx_description
1 polymer ?
#
loop_
_entity_poly.entity_id
_entity_poly.type
_entity_poly.pdbx_seq_one_letter_code
_entity_poly.pdbx_strand_id
1 'polypeptide(L)'
;MNYVNDEEILIDVKVIRSKGQVTLIEWDDAGRFRRILVPREVVFESKNGRGLVTEESLEMGMPYGVNWEARLQKSFIITGAKIAEQLEVAGIWTKEDYEQNPSVAQQAVLGAAKVILIELYAIIRNIPKQEN
;
A
#
# COMPACT_ATOMS: atom_id res chain seq x y z
N MET A 1 9.17 -10.46 32.41
CA MET A 1 7.80 -9.92 32.48
C MET A 1 7.98 -8.42 32.51
N ASN A 2 7.82 -7.78 31.35
CA ASN A 2 8.08 -6.35 31.22
C ASN A 2 6.82 -5.62 31.71
N TYR A 3 6.98 -4.79 32.74
CA TYR A 3 5.91 -3.94 33.27
C TYR A 3 5.76 -2.75 32.33
N VAL A 4 4.59 -2.61 31.72
CA VAL A 4 4.17 -1.39 31.01
C VAL A 4 3.74 -0.39 32.08
N ASN A 5 4.24 0.84 32.03
CA ASN A 5 3.77 1.91 32.91
C ASN A 5 2.30 2.22 32.58
N ASP A 6 1.45 2.46 33.58
CA ASP A 6 0.00 2.70 33.42
C ASP A 6 -0.37 3.92 32.54
N GLU A 7 0.61 4.68 32.04
CA GLU A 7 0.44 5.85 31.17
C GLU A 7 0.87 5.62 29.69
N GLU A 8 1.42 4.46 29.34
CA GLU A 8 1.83 4.19 27.95
C GLU A 8 0.62 3.83 27.07
N ILE A 9 0.45 4.58 25.99
CA ILE A 9 -0.54 4.28 24.95
C ILE A 9 -0.10 3.02 24.21
N LEU A 10 -0.82 1.93 24.45
CA LEU A 10 -0.65 0.68 23.73
C LEU A 10 -1.44 0.70 22.42
N ILE A 11 -0.75 0.42 21.33
CA ILE A 11 -1.30 0.35 19.99
C ILE A 11 -1.45 -1.11 19.60
N ASP A 12 -2.64 -1.47 19.15
CA ASP A 12 -2.94 -2.82 18.69
C ASP A 12 -2.38 -3.04 17.28
N VAL A 13 -1.59 -4.11 17.14
CA VAL A 13 -0.89 -4.45 15.91
C VAL A 13 -1.16 -5.88 15.49
N LYS A 14 -1.15 -6.12 14.18
CA LYS A 14 -1.14 -7.45 13.60
C LYS A 14 0.30 -7.92 13.46
N VAL A 15 0.63 -9.05 14.10
CA VAL A 15 1.91 -9.72 13.90
C VAL A 15 1.86 -10.47 12.57
N ILE A 16 2.68 -10.05 11.60
CA ILE A 16 2.72 -10.65 10.25
C ILE A 16 3.67 -11.85 10.24
N ARG A 17 4.86 -11.69 10.81
CA ARG A 17 5.87 -12.75 10.95
C ARG A 17 6.88 -12.40 12.03
N SER A 18 7.46 -13.41 12.66
CA SER A 18 8.64 -13.26 13.52
C SER A 18 9.77 -14.14 12.99
N LYS A 19 10.98 -13.59 12.93
CA LYS A 19 12.18 -14.32 12.51
C LYS A 19 13.34 -13.94 13.43
N GLY A 20 13.85 -14.92 14.19
CA GLY A 20 14.87 -14.65 15.20
C GLY A 20 14.36 -13.66 16.25
N GLN A 21 15.09 -12.55 16.43
CA GLN A 21 14.79 -11.51 17.42
C GLN A 21 13.98 -10.34 16.87
N VAL A 22 13.53 -10.41 15.61
CA VAL A 22 12.73 -9.35 14.99
C VAL A 22 11.34 -9.84 14.62
N THR A 23 10.37 -8.95 14.73
CA THR A 23 8.97 -9.17 14.38
C THR A 23 8.53 -8.10 13.40
N LEU A 24 7.95 -8.52 12.28
CA LEU A 24 7.24 -7.65 11.35
C LEU A 24 5.81 -7.47 11.84
N ILE A 25 5.45 -6.23 12.13
CA ILE A 25 4.11 -5.86 12.57
C ILE A 25 3.44 -4.95 11.54
N GLU A 26 2.12 -4.95 11.55
CA GLU A 26 1.25 -4.10 10.73
C GLU A 26 0.23 -3.41 11.63
N TRP A 27 -0.01 -2.12 11.43
CA TRP A 27 -1.05 -1.39 12.13
C TRP A 27 -1.76 -0.42 11.20
N ASP A 28 -2.96 -0.02 11.60
CA ASP A 28 -3.75 0.98 10.89
C ASP A 28 -3.38 2.37 11.41
N ASP A 29 -2.88 3.22 10.52
CA ASP A 29 -2.64 4.64 10.76
C ASP A 29 -3.60 5.44 9.87
N ALA A 30 -4.74 5.84 10.45
CA ALA A 30 -5.77 6.65 9.79
C ALA A 30 -6.26 6.07 8.44
N GLY A 31 -6.50 4.75 8.37
CA GLY A 31 -6.95 4.04 7.17
C GLY A 31 -5.81 3.59 6.25
N ARG A 32 -4.55 3.82 6.64
CA ARG A 32 -3.36 3.37 5.91
C ARG A 32 -2.61 2.34 6.73
N PHE A 33 -2.51 1.13 6.19
CA PHE A 33 -1.71 0.10 6.82
C PHE A 33 -0.21 0.42 6.69
N ARG A 34 0.46 0.53 7.83
CA ARG A 34 1.92 0.67 7.92
C ARG A 34 2.54 -0.62 8.41
N ARG A 35 3.78 -0.86 8.01
CA ARG A 35 4.56 -2.04 8.42
C ARG A 35 5.96 -1.63 8.85
N ILE A 36 6.40 -2.18 9.98
CA ILE A 36 7.76 -1.98 10.50
C ILE A 36 8.30 -3.29 11.09
N LEU A 37 9.61 -3.38 11.14
CA LEU A 37 10.33 -4.39 11.91
C LEU A 37 10.68 -3.81 13.28
N VAL A 38 10.30 -4.52 14.34
CA VAL A 38 10.64 -4.19 15.74
C VAL A 38 11.30 -5.39 16.42
N PRO A 39 12.06 -5.19 17.51
CA PRO A 39 12.50 -6.27 18.37
C PRO A 39 11.30 -7.11 18.86
N ARG A 40 11.45 -8.43 18.96
CA ARG A 40 10.36 -9.31 19.39
C ARG A 40 9.91 -9.00 20.82
N GLU A 41 10.84 -8.61 21.68
CA GLU A 41 10.63 -8.33 23.10
C GLU A 41 9.76 -7.11 23.39
N VAL A 42 9.56 -6.22 22.40
CA VAL A 42 8.67 -5.06 22.53
C VAL A 42 7.23 -5.36 22.10
N VAL A 43 6.95 -6.58 21.63
CA VAL A 43 5.60 -7.01 21.22
C VAL A 43 4.95 -7.84 22.33
N PHE A 44 3.93 -7.27 22.96
CA PHE A 44 3.15 -7.93 24.01
C PHE A 44 1.99 -8.74 23.40
N GLU A 45 1.60 -9.84 24.03
CA GLU A 45 0.46 -10.65 23.56
C GLU A 45 -0.88 -10.00 23.92
N SER A 46 -1.77 -9.88 22.94
CA SER A 46 -3.18 -9.51 23.13
C SER A 46 -4.06 -10.75 23.14
N LYS A 47 -5.22 -10.67 23.82
CA LYS A 47 -6.18 -11.78 24.00
C LYS A 47 -6.74 -12.37 22.69
N ASN A 48 -6.52 -11.70 21.56
CA ASN A 48 -7.07 -12.07 20.25
C ASN A 48 -6.02 -12.58 19.25
N GLY A 49 -4.84 -13.01 19.71
CA GLY A 49 -3.74 -13.42 18.82
C GLY A 49 -3.11 -12.26 18.05
N ARG A 50 -3.33 -11.03 18.54
CA ARG A 50 -2.74 -9.78 18.06
C ARG A 50 -1.60 -9.36 18.99
N GLY A 51 -0.75 -8.45 18.53
CA GLY A 51 0.29 -7.84 19.35
C GLY A 51 -0.17 -6.50 19.92
N LEU A 52 0.40 -6.09 21.05
CA LEU A 52 0.38 -4.71 21.51
C LEU A 52 1.82 -4.18 21.50
N VAL A 53 2.02 -2.93 21.12
CA VAL A 53 3.30 -2.23 21.19
C VAL A 53 3.07 -0.81 21.68
N THR A 54 4.11 -0.16 22.20
CA THR A 54 4.05 1.26 22.55
C THR A 54 4.19 2.14 21.30
N GLU A 55 3.73 3.38 21.37
CA GLU A 55 3.96 4.37 20.31
C GLU A 55 5.47 4.58 20.05
N GLU A 56 6.28 4.65 21.09
CA GLU A 56 7.74 4.74 20.99
C GLU A 56 8.34 3.56 20.19
N SER A 57 7.82 2.35 20.40
CA SER A 57 8.25 1.16 19.64
C SER A 57 7.94 1.30 18.14
N LEU A 58 6.86 1.99 17.78
CA LEU A 58 6.53 2.26 16.38
C LEU A 58 7.48 3.28 15.76
N GLU A 59 7.85 4.30 16.50
CA GLU A 59 8.77 5.36 16.05
C GLU A 59 10.20 4.84 15.86
N MET A 60 10.65 3.93 16.73
CA MET A 60 11.98 3.32 16.64
C MET A 60 12.09 2.18 15.62
N GLY A 61 10.95 1.63 15.17
CA GLY A 61 10.94 0.50 14.26
C GLY A 61 11.48 0.83 12.88
N MET A 62 12.08 -0.17 12.23
CA MET A 62 12.59 0.00 10.86
C MET A 62 11.45 -0.12 9.86
N PRO A 63 11.20 0.88 9.00
CA PRO A 63 10.19 0.80 7.95
C PRO A 63 10.35 -0.44 7.08
N TYR A 64 9.26 -1.17 6.86
CA TYR A 64 9.23 -2.35 6.00
C TYR A 64 8.41 -2.09 4.74
N GLY A 65 8.87 -2.65 3.61
CA GLY A 65 8.24 -2.49 2.32
C GLY A 65 8.76 -1.31 1.50
N VAL A 66 7.98 -0.92 0.49
CA VAL A 66 8.33 0.08 -0.50
C VAL A 66 7.59 1.35 -0.16
N ASN A 67 8.30 2.46 0.03
CA ASN A 67 7.67 3.78 0.08
C ASN A 67 7.15 4.13 -1.33
N TRP A 68 5.89 3.77 -1.59
CA TRP A 68 5.22 3.99 -2.87
C TRP A 68 4.96 5.46 -3.11
N GLU A 69 4.63 6.23 -2.07
CA GLU A 69 4.38 7.66 -2.21
C GLU A 69 5.62 8.39 -2.74
N ALA A 70 6.80 8.11 -2.19
CA ALA A 70 8.06 8.67 -2.68
C ALA A 70 8.40 8.24 -4.11
N ARG A 71 7.95 7.05 -4.54
CA ARG A 71 8.24 6.52 -5.88
C ARG A 71 7.23 6.93 -6.95
N LEU A 72 6.00 7.29 -6.57
CA LEU A 72 4.89 7.57 -7.48
C LEU A 72 4.58 9.07 -7.64
N GLN A 73 5.46 9.97 -7.14
CA GLN A 73 5.13 11.37 -6.86
C GLN A 73 4.57 12.22 -8.03
N LYS A 74 4.79 11.87 -9.31
CA LYS A 74 4.33 12.70 -10.44
C LYS A 74 3.90 11.96 -11.71
N SER A 75 4.27 10.70 -11.88
CA SER A 75 4.10 10.00 -13.17
C SER A 75 2.79 9.24 -13.33
N PHE A 76 1.90 9.34 -12.34
CA PHE A 76 0.70 8.48 -12.23
C PHE A 76 -0.63 9.24 -12.30
N ILE A 77 -0.69 10.32 -13.08
CA ILE A 77 -1.91 11.11 -13.27
C ILE A 77 -2.59 10.69 -14.57
N ILE A 78 -3.78 10.09 -14.46
CA ILE A 78 -4.69 9.91 -15.61
C ILE A 78 -5.54 11.17 -15.72
N THR A 79 -5.34 11.93 -16.79
CA THR A 79 -6.14 13.13 -17.05
C THR A 79 -7.41 12.78 -17.84
N GLY A 80 -8.45 13.61 -17.71
CA GLY A 80 -9.66 13.47 -18.52
C GLY A 80 -9.38 13.51 -20.02
N ALA A 81 -8.41 14.32 -20.46
CA ALA A 81 -7.97 14.37 -21.85
C ALA A 81 -7.40 13.04 -22.35
N LYS A 82 -6.65 12.31 -21.50
CA LYS A 82 -6.11 10.98 -21.84
C LYS A 82 -7.22 9.93 -21.96
N ILE A 83 -8.25 10.04 -21.13
CA ILE A 83 -9.42 9.15 -21.20
C ILE A 83 -10.22 9.44 -22.48
N ALA A 84 -10.48 10.72 -22.78
CA ALA A 84 -11.18 11.13 -24.00
C ALA A 84 -10.46 10.63 -25.26
N GLU A 85 -9.13 10.84 -25.34
CA GLU A 85 -8.30 10.32 -26.45
C GLU A 85 -8.50 8.81 -26.66
N GLN A 86 -8.52 8.00 -25.58
CA GLN A 86 -8.71 6.56 -25.70
C GLN A 86 -10.14 6.16 -26.07
N LEU A 87 -11.15 6.90 -25.61
CA LEU A 87 -12.55 6.66 -25.98
C LEU A 87 -12.76 6.93 -27.48
N GLU A 88 -12.22 8.04 -27.99
CA GLU A 88 -12.28 8.41 -29.41
C GLU A 88 -11.59 7.36 -30.30
N VAL A 89 -10.40 6.90 -29.90
CA VAL A 89 -9.66 5.81 -30.59
C VAL A 89 -10.46 4.51 -30.60
N ALA A 90 -11.23 4.23 -29.55
CA ALA A 90 -12.09 3.06 -29.45
C ALA A 90 -13.44 3.21 -30.17
N GLY A 91 -13.68 4.36 -30.82
CA GLY A 91 -14.92 4.66 -31.54
C GLY A 91 -16.08 5.08 -30.64
N ILE A 92 -15.83 5.48 -29.39
CA ILE A 92 -16.85 5.95 -28.45
C ILE A 92 -16.86 7.49 -28.46
N TRP A 93 -17.78 8.09 -29.20
CA TRP A 93 -17.90 9.55 -29.35
C TRP A 93 -19.14 10.11 -28.64
N THR A 94 -20.17 9.30 -28.52
CA THR A 94 -21.48 9.67 -28.02
C THR A 94 -21.90 8.83 -26.82
N LYS A 95 -22.99 9.23 -26.19
CA LYS A 95 -23.63 8.45 -25.14
C LYS A 95 -24.13 7.11 -25.68
N GLU A 96 -24.72 7.12 -26.88
CA GLU A 96 -25.27 5.94 -27.53
C GLU A 96 -24.18 4.90 -27.82
N ASP A 97 -22.99 5.34 -28.28
CA ASP A 97 -21.84 4.43 -28.49
C ASP A 97 -21.44 3.73 -27.19
N TYR A 98 -21.41 4.47 -26.08
CA TYR A 98 -21.09 3.94 -24.75
C TYR A 98 -22.15 2.93 -24.28
N GLU A 99 -23.43 3.25 -24.41
CA GLU A 99 -24.53 2.39 -23.97
C GLU A 99 -24.61 1.10 -24.80
N GLN A 100 -24.30 1.17 -26.09
CA GLN A 100 -24.24 0.00 -26.97
C GLN A 100 -23.01 -0.88 -26.72
N ASN A 101 -21.89 -0.28 -26.31
CA ASN A 101 -20.60 -0.98 -26.16
C ASN A 101 -19.89 -0.65 -24.82
N PRO A 102 -20.52 -0.92 -23.66
CA PRO A 102 -19.98 -0.51 -22.36
C PRO A 102 -18.65 -1.18 -22.02
N SER A 103 -18.43 -2.42 -22.48
CA SER A 103 -17.16 -3.13 -22.30
C SER A 103 -16.02 -2.46 -23.07
N VAL A 104 -16.27 -1.96 -24.28
CA VAL A 104 -15.28 -1.23 -25.09
C VAL A 104 -14.89 0.07 -24.41
N ALA A 105 -15.86 0.81 -23.89
CA ALA A 105 -15.59 2.04 -23.15
C ALA A 105 -14.78 1.78 -21.86
N GLN A 106 -15.10 0.71 -21.12
CA GLN A 106 -14.30 0.31 -19.95
C GLN A 106 -12.85 -0.01 -20.34
N GLN A 107 -12.66 -0.75 -21.45
CA GLN A 107 -11.31 -1.06 -21.93
C GLN A 107 -10.55 0.18 -22.41
N ALA A 108 -11.22 1.16 -23.01
CA ALA A 108 -10.60 2.44 -23.38
C ALA A 108 -10.11 3.21 -22.14
N VAL A 109 -10.92 3.27 -21.08
CA VAL A 109 -10.52 3.89 -19.80
C VAL A 109 -9.31 3.15 -19.18
N LEU A 110 -9.33 1.82 -19.18
CA LEU A 110 -8.17 1.02 -18.74
C LEU A 110 -6.95 1.22 -19.64
N GLY A 111 -7.16 1.43 -20.94
CA GLY A 111 -6.13 1.79 -21.91
C GLY A 111 -5.41 3.08 -21.54
N ALA A 112 -6.12 4.07 -21.00
CA ALA A 112 -5.52 5.33 -20.53
C ALA A 112 -4.56 5.10 -19.34
N ALA A 113 -4.77 4.04 -18.56
CA ALA A 113 -3.89 3.62 -17.46
C ALA A 113 -2.67 2.79 -17.92
N LYS A 114 -2.57 2.41 -19.21
CA LYS A 114 -1.51 1.51 -19.69
C LYS A 114 -0.11 2.09 -19.50
N VAL A 115 0.07 3.40 -19.75
CA VAL A 115 1.37 4.09 -19.57
C VAL A 115 1.82 3.99 -18.11
N ILE A 116 0.89 4.24 -17.19
CA ILE A 116 1.08 4.07 -15.74
C ILE A 116 1.56 2.66 -15.40
N LEU A 117 0.91 1.62 -15.94
CA LEU A 117 1.30 0.24 -15.67
C LEU A 117 2.72 -0.05 -16.17
N ILE A 118 3.09 0.43 -17.35
CA ILE A 118 4.44 0.25 -17.91
C ILE A 118 5.50 0.89 -17.01
N GLU A 119 5.24 2.10 -16.53
CA GLU A 119 6.15 2.79 -15.62
C GLU A 119 6.24 2.09 -14.26
N LEU A 120 5.12 1.61 -13.72
CA LEU A 120 5.10 0.80 -12.50
C LEU A 120 5.96 -0.45 -12.67
N TYR A 121 5.87 -1.14 -13.81
CA TYR A 121 6.73 -2.28 -14.13
C TYR A 121 8.21 -1.91 -14.21
N ALA A 122 8.55 -0.72 -14.71
CA ALA A 122 9.93 -0.24 -14.73
C ALA A 122 10.45 0.04 -13.32
N ILE A 123 9.63 0.65 -12.46
CA ILE A 123 9.96 0.89 -11.05
C ILE A 123 10.18 -0.45 -10.33
N ILE A 124 9.23 -1.39 -10.43
CA ILE A 124 9.29 -2.69 -9.73
C ILE A 124 10.56 -3.47 -10.09
N ARG A 125 10.98 -3.45 -11.35
CA ARG A 125 12.19 -4.14 -11.81
C ARG A 125 13.48 -3.65 -11.13
N ASN A 126 13.47 -2.41 -10.64
CA ASN A 126 14.61 -1.80 -9.96
C ASN A 126 14.52 -1.85 -8.43
N ILE A 127 13.43 -2.41 -7.88
CA ILE A 127 13.30 -2.61 -6.43
C ILE A 127 14.01 -3.92 -6.07
N PRO A 128 15.03 -3.91 -5.19
CA PRO A 128 15.67 -5.13 -4.75
C PRO A 128 14.65 -6.02 -4.03
N LYS A 129 14.76 -7.34 -4.22
CA LYS A 129 13.96 -8.28 -3.45
C LYS A 129 14.22 -8.03 -1.97
N GLN A 130 13.16 -7.87 -1.18
CA GLN A 130 13.33 -7.82 0.26
C GLN A 130 13.73 -9.21 0.72
N GLU A 131 14.95 -9.33 1.24
CA GLU A 131 15.41 -10.57 1.83
C GLU A 131 14.56 -10.87 3.07
N ASN A 132 14.19 -12.14 3.20
CA ASN A 132 13.41 -12.64 4.33
C ASN A 132 14.27 -12.73 5.57
#